data_AF-A0A847YN65-F1
#
_entry.id   AF-A0A847YN65-F1
#
_cell.length_a   1.000
_cell.length_b   1.000
_cell.length_c   1.000
_cell.angle_alpha   90.00
_cell.angle_beta   90.00
_cell.angle_gamma   90.00
#
_symmetry.space_group_name_H-M   'P 1'
#
loop_
_entity.id
_entity.type
_entity.pdbx_description
1 polymer ?
#
loop_
_entity_poly.entity_id
_entity_poly.type
_entity_poly.pdbx_seq_one_letter_code
_entity_poly.pdbx_strand_id
1 'polypeptide(L)'
;MHFCSHCGHEIPHREKFCQQCGTRVEYLCAVEPLPAEPPPRRPVQAAASITKWIVLYLFAVCLTFGLSFLYYSSPELFSWSFPFGQPKTNAVDLQPESAQRSPAAVKADSSGIAIKNAFNSLSAGVQRATQLIAETGKVNVAGDPKRTAANYRSIHNGSDAMLSQLTFPPDISAEVGAVAMPLKEALSLLSKSSLIMADYLDGKLSLAPPNPDWVGRSQEYFVQSQARLKEAQQALAALRKKIEKS
;
A
#
# COMPACT_ATOMS: atom_id res chain seq x y z
N MET A 1 -23.77 40.81 31.30
CA MET A 1 -24.23 40.66 32.70
C MET A 1 -24.69 39.23 32.87
N HIS A 2 -24.18 38.51 33.86
CA HIS A 2 -24.53 37.11 34.10
C HIS A 2 -25.14 36.97 35.49
N PHE A 3 -26.18 36.15 35.61
CA PHE A 3 -26.84 35.87 36.88
C PHE A 3 -26.47 34.47 37.37
N CYS A 4 -26.31 34.31 38.68
CA CYS A 4 -26.04 33.01 39.28
C CYS A 4 -27.25 32.09 39.09
N SER A 5 -27.04 30.89 38.55
CA SER A 5 -28.09 29.88 38.38
C SER A 5 -28.66 29.35 39.71
N HIS A 6 -27.93 29.51 40.81
CA HIS A 6 -28.33 29.01 42.13
C HIS A 6 -29.06 30.05 43.00
N CYS A 7 -28.64 31.32 42.97
CA CYS A 7 -29.21 32.36 43.85
C CYS A 7 -29.80 33.58 43.12
N GLY A 8 -29.64 33.67 41.80
CA GLY A 8 -30.15 34.77 40.99
C GLY A 8 -29.39 36.10 41.14
N HIS A 9 -28.30 36.14 41.92
CA HIS A 9 -27.51 37.37 42.09
C HIS A 9 -26.68 37.69 40.85
N GLU A 10 -26.47 38.98 40.60
CA GLU A 10 -25.64 39.46 39.48
C GLU A 10 -24.16 39.20 39.78
N ILE A 11 -23.46 38.59 38.82
CA ILE A 11 -22.04 38.27 38.93
C ILE A 11 -21.25 39.22 38.01
N PRO A 12 -20.29 39.99 38.56
CA PRO A 12 -19.44 40.85 37.76
C PRO A 12 -18.57 40.04 36.78
N HIS A 13 -18.26 40.63 35.63
CA HIS A 13 -17.54 39.96 34.55
C HIS A 13 -16.16 39.48 35.05
N ARG A 14 -15.92 38.15 34.98
CA ARG A 14 -14.66 37.41 35.30
C ARG A 14 -14.52 36.77 36.69
N GLU A 15 -15.54 36.76 37.54
CA GLU A 15 -15.47 36.02 38.82
C GLU A 15 -15.85 34.53 38.70
N LYS A 16 -14.89 33.66 39.03
CA LYS A 16 -15.05 32.19 38.97
C LYS A 16 -16.10 31.62 39.95
N PHE A 17 -16.56 32.43 40.89
CA PHE A 17 -17.49 32.03 41.96
C PHE A 17 -18.47 33.16 42.25
N CYS A 18 -19.70 32.82 42.63
CA CYS A 18 -20.65 33.81 43.12
C CYS A 18 -20.26 34.25 44.54
N GLN A 19 -20.10 35.55 44.77
CA GLN A 19 -19.74 36.09 46.10
C GLN A 19 -20.80 35.86 47.17
N GLN A 20 -22.06 35.63 46.78
CA GLN A 20 -23.16 35.51 47.72
C GLN A 20 -23.45 34.06 48.14
N CYS A 21 -23.35 33.09 47.22
CA CYS A 21 -23.66 31.68 47.50
C CYS A 21 -22.44 30.75 47.43
N GLY A 22 -21.29 31.23 46.95
CA GLY A 22 -20.06 30.44 46.81
C GLY A 22 -20.07 29.42 45.66
N THR A 23 -21.16 29.31 44.90
CA THR A 23 -21.27 28.35 43.79
C THR A 23 -20.31 28.74 42.66
N ARG A 24 -19.56 27.75 42.15
CA ARG A 24 -18.64 27.92 41.01
C ARG A 24 -19.42 28.16 39.72
N VAL A 25 -19.01 29.16 38.96
CA VAL A 25 -19.62 29.51 37.68
C VAL A 25 -18.84 28.80 36.59
N GLU A 26 -19.46 27.81 35.94
CA GLU A 26 -18.90 27.20 34.74
C GLU A 26 -19.10 28.15 33.56
N TYR A 27 -18.05 28.90 33.24
CA TYR A 27 -18.00 29.64 31.99
C TYR A 27 -17.93 28.64 30.85
N LEU A 28 -19.03 28.48 30.12
CA LEU A 28 -18.94 27.98 28.76
C LEU A 28 -18.07 28.98 28.00
N CYS A 29 -16.80 28.62 27.80
CA CYS A 29 -15.83 29.43 27.07
C CYS A 29 -16.48 29.91 25.78
N ALA A 30 -16.46 31.22 25.61
CA ALA A 30 -16.94 31.90 24.42
C ALA A 30 -16.42 31.19 23.16
N VAL A 31 -17.37 30.82 22.30
CA VAL A 31 -17.10 30.41 20.93
C VAL A 31 -16.22 31.50 20.32
N GLU A 32 -14.99 31.14 19.96
CA GLU A 32 -14.10 31.96 19.16
C GLU A 32 -14.90 32.41 17.92
N PRO A 33 -14.96 33.71 17.60
CA PRO A 33 -15.70 34.18 16.43
C PRO A 33 -15.15 33.46 15.21
N LEU A 34 -16.01 32.67 14.55
CA LEU A 34 -15.70 31.95 13.32
C LEU A 34 -14.95 32.90 12.36
N PRO A 35 -13.74 32.53 11.90
CA PRO A 35 -13.02 33.35 10.94
C PRO A 35 -13.91 33.54 9.71
N ALA A 36 -13.98 34.80 9.25
CA ALA A 36 -14.80 35.21 8.12
C ALA A 36 -14.72 34.21 6.97
N GLU A 37 -15.89 33.81 6.43
CA GLU A 37 -15.95 32.87 5.33
C GLU A 37 -15.02 33.33 4.19
N PRO A 38 -14.19 32.43 3.64
CA PRO A 38 -13.32 32.78 2.53
C PRO A 38 -14.19 33.20 1.32
N PRO A 39 -13.72 34.16 0.50
CA PRO A 39 -14.49 34.70 -0.62
C PRO A 39 -14.93 33.57 -1.58
N PRO A 40 -16.09 33.72 -2.24
CA PRO A 40 -16.62 32.71 -3.15
C PRO A 40 -15.57 32.35 -4.19
N ARG A 41 -15.18 31.07 -4.21
CA ARG A 41 -14.15 30.55 -5.12
C ARG A 41 -14.62 30.73 -6.56
N ARG A 42 -13.82 31.42 -7.37
CA ARG A 42 -14.02 31.51 -8.82
C ARG A 42 -14.04 30.09 -9.40
N PRO A 43 -14.90 29.79 -10.40
CA PRO A 43 -14.93 28.48 -11.02
C PRO A 43 -13.56 28.13 -11.60
N VAL A 44 -13.07 26.96 -11.21
CA VAL A 44 -11.77 26.41 -11.59
C VAL A 44 -11.77 26.17 -13.11
N GLN A 45 -11.09 27.03 -13.86
CA GLN A 45 -10.81 26.83 -15.29
C GLN A 45 -9.71 25.77 -15.45
N ALA A 46 -10.04 24.49 -15.24
CA ALA A 46 -9.09 23.37 -15.41
C ALA A 46 -9.62 22.28 -16.35
N ALA A 47 -10.35 22.66 -17.41
CA ALA A 47 -10.92 21.72 -18.37
C ALA A 47 -10.33 21.81 -19.80
N ALA A 48 -9.19 22.46 -20.00
CA ALA A 48 -8.63 22.68 -21.35
C ALA A 48 -7.43 21.78 -21.73
N SER A 49 -6.88 20.98 -20.80
CA SER A 49 -5.64 20.20 -21.06
C SER A 49 -5.87 18.72 -21.38
N ILE A 50 -6.96 18.12 -20.90
CA ILE A 50 -7.17 16.66 -20.96
C ILE A 50 -7.55 16.20 -22.37
N THR A 51 -8.25 17.01 -23.15
CA THR A 51 -8.72 16.66 -24.50
C THR A 51 -7.58 16.37 -25.48
N LYS A 52 -6.43 17.05 -25.35
CA LYS A 52 -5.27 16.82 -26.24
C LYS A 52 -4.65 15.43 -26.04
N TRP A 53 -4.59 14.94 -24.80
CA TRP A 53 -4.00 13.65 -24.48
C TRP A 53 -4.90 12.48 -24.91
N ILE A 54 -6.23 12.64 -24.80
CA ILE A 54 -7.19 11.62 -25.24
C ILE A 54 -7.12 11.42 -26.75
N VAL A 55 -7.06 12.50 -27.54
CA VAL A 55 -6.94 12.40 -29.01
C VAL A 55 -5.64 11.73 -29.42
N LEU A 56 -4.52 12.08 -28.76
CA LEU A 56 -3.21 11.49 -29.07
C LEU A 56 -3.14 10.00 -28.71
N TYR A 57 -3.77 9.60 -27.62
CA TYR A 57 -3.88 8.19 -27.22
C TYR A 57 -4.72 7.37 -28.20
N LEU A 58 -5.90 7.88 -28.58
CA LEU A 58 -6.77 7.19 -29.56
C LEU A 58 -6.07 7.03 -30.92
N PHE A 59 -5.33 8.04 -31.37
CA PHE A 59 -4.55 7.95 -32.60
C PHE A 59 -3.45 6.88 -32.53
N ALA A 60 -2.72 6.80 -31.40
CA ALA A 60 -1.70 5.77 -31.19
C ALA A 60 -2.30 4.36 -31.19
N VAL A 61 -3.45 4.16 -30.54
CA VAL A 61 -4.15 2.86 -30.52
C VAL A 61 -4.66 2.48 -31.93
N CYS A 62 -5.19 3.43 -32.70
CA CYS A 62 -5.59 3.16 -34.08
C CYS A 62 -4.40 2.81 -34.98
N LEU A 63 -3.24 3.47 -34.80
CA LEU A 63 -2.02 3.17 -35.55
C LEU A 63 -1.51 1.76 -35.27
N THR A 64 -1.48 1.34 -33.99
CA THR A 64 -1.02 -0.01 -33.65
C THR A 64 -1.97 -1.08 -34.19
N PHE A 65 -3.29 -0.89 -34.06
CA PHE A 65 -4.26 -1.80 -34.65
C PHE A 65 -4.19 -1.85 -36.18
N GLY A 66 -4.02 -0.70 -36.84
CA GLY A 66 -3.87 -0.64 -38.30
C GLY A 66 -2.62 -1.35 -38.79
N LEU A 67 -1.48 -1.16 -38.10
CA LEU A 67 -0.22 -1.85 -38.41
C LEU A 67 -0.32 -3.36 -38.16
N SER A 68 -0.95 -3.79 -37.07
CA SER A 68 -1.21 -5.21 -36.81
C SER A 68 -2.14 -5.83 -37.86
N PHE A 69 -3.16 -5.10 -38.31
CA PHE A 69 -4.09 -5.57 -39.35
C PHE A 69 -3.40 -5.67 -40.72
N LEU A 70 -2.56 -4.70 -41.08
CA LEU A 70 -1.72 -4.75 -42.28
C LEU A 70 -0.72 -5.91 -42.22
N TYR A 71 -0.10 -6.13 -41.07
CA TYR A 71 0.82 -7.25 -40.84
C TYR A 71 0.12 -8.61 -41.02
N TYR A 72 -1.11 -8.76 -40.51
CA TYR A 72 -1.89 -9.99 -40.66
C TYR A 72 -2.49 -10.19 -42.06
N SER A 73 -2.83 -9.11 -42.77
CA SER A 73 -3.52 -9.19 -44.06
C SER A 73 -2.58 -9.42 -45.25
N SER A 74 -1.26 -9.33 -45.06
CA SER A 74 -0.28 -9.48 -46.15
C SER A 74 0.96 -10.28 -45.73
N PRO A 75 0.82 -11.60 -45.44
CA PRO A 75 1.95 -12.47 -45.11
C PRO A 75 2.95 -12.67 -46.26
N GLU A 76 2.57 -12.34 -47.49
CA GLU A 76 3.38 -12.55 -48.71
C GLU A 76 4.52 -11.53 -48.89
N LEU A 77 4.49 -10.37 -48.22
CA LEU A 77 5.46 -9.29 -48.43
C LEU A 77 6.68 -9.33 -47.49
N PHE A 78 6.72 -10.27 -46.54
CA PHE A 78 7.79 -10.36 -45.53
C PHE A 78 8.50 -11.73 -45.53
N SER A 79 8.63 -12.37 -46.70
CA SER A 79 9.46 -13.56 -46.92
C SER A 79 10.92 -13.21 -47.24
N TRP A 80 11.47 -12.16 -46.63
CA TRP A 80 12.91 -11.92 -46.67
C TRP A 80 13.61 -13.05 -45.93
N SER A 81 14.22 -13.91 -46.74
CA SER A 81 14.90 -15.13 -46.36
C SER A 81 16.11 -14.82 -45.49
N PHE A 82 15.97 -14.99 -44.17
CA PHE A 82 17.12 -15.07 -43.27
C PHE A 82 17.72 -16.49 -43.36
N PRO A 83 19.00 -16.64 -43.71
CA PRO A 83 19.66 -17.94 -43.74
C PRO A 83 20.03 -18.35 -42.31
N PHE A 84 19.09 -18.91 -41.56
CA PHE A 84 19.40 -19.58 -40.31
C PHE A 84 20.00 -20.96 -40.62
N GLY A 85 21.32 -21.04 -40.49
CA GLY A 85 22.07 -22.28 -40.56
C GLY A 85 21.56 -23.27 -39.51
N GLN A 86 21.19 -24.46 -39.98
CA GLN A 86 20.85 -25.62 -39.16
C GLN A 86 22.08 -26.02 -38.32
N PRO A 87 21.99 -26.06 -36.98
CA PRO A 87 23.05 -26.67 -36.19
C PRO A 87 23.04 -28.19 -36.43
N LYS A 88 24.20 -28.70 -36.86
CA LYS A 88 24.46 -30.14 -37.02
C LYS A 88 24.21 -30.84 -35.68
N THR A 89 23.20 -31.69 -35.64
CA THR A 89 23.01 -32.65 -34.55
C THR A 89 24.08 -33.72 -34.68
N ASN A 90 25.19 -33.54 -33.96
CA ASN A 90 26.12 -34.63 -33.72
C ASN A 90 25.42 -35.60 -32.76
N ALA A 91 25.11 -36.79 -33.26
CA ALA A 91 24.74 -37.93 -32.45
C ALA A 91 25.91 -38.22 -31.50
N VAL A 92 25.74 -37.84 -30.24
CA VAL A 92 26.61 -38.25 -29.15
C VAL A 92 26.09 -39.59 -28.66
N ASP A 93 26.96 -40.60 -28.76
CA ASP A 93 26.79 -41.94 -28.23
C ASP A 93 26.30 -41.91 -26.78
N LEU A 94 25.18 -42.59 -26.54
CA LEU A 94 24.69 -42.91 -25.21
C LEU A 94 25.59 -44.00 -24.59
N GLN A 95 26.65 -43.58 -23.89
CA GLN A 95 27.25 -44.42 -22.85
C GLN A 95 26.40 -44.31 -21.57
N PRO A 96 25.90 -45.43 -21.02
CA PRO A 96 25.26 -45.44 -19.71
C PRO A 96 26.36 -45.44 -18.63
N GLU A 97 26.93 -44.27 -18.35
CA GLU A 97 27.73 -44.07 -17.14
C GLU A 97 26.78 -43.76 -15.98
N SER A 98 26.14 -44.82 -15.46
CA SER A 98 25.50 -44.82 -14.15
C SER A 98 26.56 -44.76 -13.06
N ALA A 99 27.29 -43.64 -13.02
CA ALA A 99 28.03 -43.22 -11.85
C ALA A 99 27.01 -42.76 -10.81
N GLN A 100 26.86 -43.55 -9.76
CA GLN A 100 26.17 -43.23 -8.52
C GLN A 100 26.63 -41.87 -7.97
N ARG A 101 26.05 -40.78 -8.46
CA ARG A 101 26.02 -39.52 -7.69
C ARG A 101 25.08 -39.76 -6.52
N SER A 102 25.70 -39.86 -5.35
CA SER A 102 25.02 -40.01 -4.07
C SER A 102 23.84 -39.02 -3.97
N PRO A 103 22.64 -39.46 -3.54
CA PRO A 103 21.42 -38.63 -3.49
C PRO A 103 21.56 -37.39 -2.58
N ALA A 104 22.61 -37.30 -1.77
CA ALA A 104 22.94 -36.14 -0.96
C ALA A 104 23.43 -34.92 -1.76
N ALA A 105 24.13 -35.12 -2.88
CA ALA A 105 24.72 -34.02 -3.65
C ALA A 105 23.67 -33.27 -4.51
N VAL A 106 22.63 -33.95 -4.99
CA VAL A 106 21.52 -33.34 -5.77
C VAL A 106 20.57 -32.52 -4.88
N LYS A 107 20.48 -32.84 -3.58
CA LYS A 107 19.70 -32.07 -2.60
C LYS A 107 20.34 -30.72 -2.23
N ALA A 108 21.67 -30.61 -2.29
CA ALA A 108 22.38 -29.38 -1.92
C ALA A 108 22.26 -28.27 -2.99
N ASP A 109 22.29 -28.61 -4.29
CA ASP A 109 22.14 -27.59 -5.36
C ASP A 109 20.69 -27.10 -5.52
N SER A 110 19.70 -27.95 -5.24
CA SER A 110 18.28 -27.58 -5.34
C SER A 110 17.82 -26.63 -4.23
N SER A 111 18.40 -26.72 -3.02
CA SER A 111 18.06 -25.80 -1.91
C SER A 111 18.58 -24.39 -2.17
N GLY A 112 19.80 -24.24 -2.70
CA GLY A 112 20.39 -22.94 -3.02
C GLY A 112 19.59 -22.14 -4.06
N ILE A 113 19.10 -22.80 -5.11
CA ILE A 113 18.23 -22.19 -6.13
C ILE A 113 16.90 -21.75 -5.50
N ALA A 114 16.32 -22.59 -4.64
CA ALA A 114 15.05 -22.31 -3.97
C ALA A 114 15.16 -21.09 -3.03
N ILE A 115 16.26 -20.97 -2.27
CA ILE A 115 16.54 -19.82 -1.41
C ILE A 115 16.68 -18.53 -2.23
N LYS A 116 17.40 -18.58 -3.36
CA LYS A 116 17.58 -17.42 -4.25
C LYS A 116 16.25 -16.94 -4.84
N ASN A 117 15.39 -17.87 -5.26
CA ASN A 117 14.06 -17.55 -5.76
C ASN A 117 13.16 -16.96 -4.66
N ALA A 118 13.21 -17.52 -3.45
CA ALA A 118 12.49 -16.98 -2.29
C ALA A 118 12.97 -15.58 -1.92
N PHE A 119 14.28 -15.32 -1.95
CA PHE A 119 14.85 -13.99 -1.76
C PHE A 119 14.35 -12.98 -2.79
N ASN A 120 14.35 -13.33 -4.07
CA ASN A 120 13.86 -12.46 -5.13
C ASN A 120 12.37 -12.11 -4.91
N SER A 121 11.53 -13.11 -4.60
CA SER A 121 10.12 -12.92 -4.29
C SER A 121 9.90 -12.00 -3.07
N LEU A 122 10.65 -12.24 -1.99
CA LEU A 122 10.62 -11.39 -0.79
C LEU A 122 11.07 -9.96 -1.09
N SER A 123 12.14 -9.79 -1.86
CA SER A 123 12.67 -8.47 -2.20
C SER A 123 11.65 -7.64 -2.99
N ALA A 124 10.98 -8.26 -3.97
CA ALA A 124 9.87 -7.66 -4.69
C ALA A 124 8.67 -7.38 -3.77
N GLY A 125 8.39 -8.27 -2.82
CA GLY A 125 7.37 -8.07 -1.79
C GLY A 125 7.64 -6.86 -0.91
N VAL A 126 8.86 -6.73 -0.37
CA VAL A 126 9.29 -5.59 0.46
C VAL A 126 9.22 -4.28 -0.33
N GLN A 127 9.66 -4.28 -1.60
CA GLN A 127 9.58 -3.09 -2.46
C GLN A 127 8.13 -2.66 -2.71
N ARG A 128 7.24 -3.60 -3.06
CA ARG A 128 5.80 -3.30 -3.23
C ARG A 128 5.15 -2.80 -1.94
N ALA A 129 5.48 -3.40 -0.79
CA ALA A 129 4.97 -2.95 0.50
C ALA A 129 5.43 -1.52 0.83
N THR A 130 6.68 -1.20 0.49
CA THR A 130 7.23 0.16 0.65
C THR A 130 6.48 1.17 -0.24
N GLN A 131 6.15 0.79 -1.48
CA GLN A 131 5.35 1.62 -2.39
C GLN A 131 3.94 1.86 -1.84
N LEU A 132 3.25 0.82 -1.36
CA LEU A 132 1.92 0.96 -0.74
C LEU A 132 1.94 1.92 0.46
N ILE A 133 2.94 1.81 1.33
CA ILE A 133 3.10 2.76 2.45
C ILE A 133 3.35 4.17 1.93
N ALA A 134 4.16 4.37 0.88
CA ALA A 134 4.36 5.69 0.31
C ALA A 134 3.08 6.28 -0.33
N GLU A 135 2.23 5.43 -0.91
CA GLU A 135 0.93 5.82 -1.48
C GLU A 135 -0.05 6.27 -0.39
N THR A 136 0.00 5.68 0.80
CA THR A 136 -0.87 6.10 1.93
C THR A 136 -0.70 7.58 2.29
N GLY A 137 0.46 8.19 2.05
CA GLY A 137 0.67 9.62 2.25
C GLY A 137 -0.05 10.51 1.23
N LYS A 138 -0.54 9.93 0.12
CA LYS A 138 -1.17 10.63 -1.02
C LYS A 138 -2.65 10.31 -1.18
N VAL A 139 -3.22 9.47 -0.31
CA VAL A 139 -4.62 9.02 -0.40
C VAL A 139 -5.64 10.12 -0.11
N ASN A 140 -5.25 11.13 0.66
CA ASN A 140 -6.16 12.16 1.13
C ASN A 140 -6.51 13.13 -0.01
N VAL A 141 -7.78 13.13 -0.42
CA VAL A 141 -8.31 14.08 -1.40
C VAL A 141 -9.16 15.10 -0.66
N ALA A 142 -8.66 16.34 -0.60
CA ALA A 142 -9.32 17.42 0.12
C ALA A 142 -10.76 17.64 -0.39
N GLY A 143 -11.72 17.57 0.53
CA GLY A 143 -13.15 17.79 0.25
C GLY A 143 -13.89 16.60 -0.37
N ASP A 144 -13.24 15.45 -0.56
CA ASP A 144 -13.87 14.24 -1.11
C ASP A 144 -13.59 13.02 -0.21
N PRO A 145 -14.39 12.82 0.85
CA PRO A 145 -14.19 11.71 1.78
C PRO A 145 -14.47 10.35 1.12
N LYS A 146 -15.40 10.27 0.16
CA LYS A 146 -15.72 9.02 -0.55
C LYS A 146 -14.56 8.58 -1.43
N ARG A 147 -13.94 9.50 -2.17
CA ARG A 147 -12.74 9.20 -2.96
C ARG A 147 -11.57 8.83 -2.07
N THR A 148 -11.40 9.51 -0.94
CA THR A 148 -10.38 9.15 0.06
C THR A 148 -10.61 7.74 0.60
N ALA A 149 -11.86 7.38 0.94
CA ALA A 149 -12.22 6.03 1.36
C ALA A 149 -11.90 4.97 0.28
N ALA A 150 -12.21 5.25 -0.98
CA ALA A 150 -11.89 4.37 -2.10
C ALA A 150 -10.38 4.15 -2.25
N ASN A 151 -9.56 5.20 -2.08
CA ASN A 151 -8.11 5.08 -2.10
C ASN A 151 -7.58 4.18 -0.97
N TYR A 152 -8.13 4.31 0.25
CA TYR A 152 -7.81 3.42 1.36
C TYR A 152 -8.23 1.96 1.09
N ARG A 153 -9.40 1.73 0.47
CA ARG A 153 -9.82 0.38 0.04
C ARG A 153 -8.86 -0.21 -0.98
N SER A 154 -8.31 0.59 -1.89
CA SER A 154 -7.29 0.15 -2.85
C SER A 154 -6.03 -0.36 -2.14
N ILE A 155 -5.56 0.35 -1.11
CA ILE A 155 -4.40 -0.07 -0.30
C ILE A 155 -4.69 -1.34 0.49
N HIS A 156 -5.89 -1.45 1.08
CA HIS A 156 -6.34 -2.65 1.77
C HIS A 156 -6.29 -3.86 0.82
N ASN A 157 -6.93 -3.76 -0.34
CA ASN A 157 -6.96 -4.82 -1.35
C ASN A 157 -5.54 -5.18 -1.84
N GLY A 158 -4.68 -4.18 -2.06
CA GLY A 158 -3.28 -4.40 -2.44
C GLY A 158 -2.49 -5.16 -1.37
N SER A 159 -2.72 -4.81 -0.10
CA SER A 159 -2.07 -5.46 1.04
C SER A 159 -2.50 -6.92 1.19
N ASP A 160 -3.80 -7.20 1.06
CA ASP A 160 -4.35 -8.56 1.14
C ASP A 160 -3.94 -9.43 -0.06
N ALA A 161 -3.91 -8.85 -1.26
CA ALA A 161 -3.39 -9.52 -2.45
C ALA A 161 -1.92 -9.92 -2.25
N MET A 162 -1.10 -9.07 -1.62
CA MET A 162 0.28 -9.41 -1.31
C MET A 162 0.40 -10.48 -0.22
N LEU A 163 -0.43 -10.43 0.82
CA LEU A 163 -0.45 -11.45 1.87
C LEU A 163 -0.74 -12.85 1.31
N SER A 164 -1.70 -12.96 0.40
CA SER A 164 -2.03 -14.24 -0.25
C SER A 164 -0.89 -14.78 -1.13
N GLN A 165 -0.09 -13.90 -1.74
CA GLN A 165 1.08 -14.28 -2.54
C GLN A 165 2.28 -14.73 -1.69
N LEU A 166 2.36 -14.32 -0.43
CA LEU A 166 3.48 -14.64 0.48
C LEU A 166 3.33 -16.02 1.12
N THR A 167 3.20 -17.06 0.30
CA THR A 167 3.17 -18.46 0.76
C THR A 167 4.50 -19.12 0.43
N PHE A 168 5.17 -19.67 1.45
CA PHE A 168 6.48 -20.32 1.30
C PHE A 168 6.38 -21.79 1.72
N PRO A 169 7.07 -22.71 1.03
CA PRO A 169 7.15 -24.10 1.45
C PRO A 169 7.85 -24.24 2.82
N PRO A 170 7.47 -25.25 3.63
CA PRO A 170 7.98 -25.42 5.00
C PRO A 170 9.51 -25.58 5.04
N ASP A 171 10.10 -26.18 4.00
CA ASP A 171 11.54 -26.51 3.96
C ASP A 171 12.45 -25.27 3.95
N ILE A 172 11.97 -24.13 3.44
CA ILE A 172 12.75 -22.87 3.32
C ILE A 172 12.29 -21.86 4.39
N SER A 173 11.21 -22.18 5.11
CA SER A 173 10.58 -21.28 6.07
C SER A 173 11.49 -20.89 7.24
N ALA A 174 12.46 -21.72 7.61
CA ALA A 174 13.39 -21.43 8.69
C ALA A 174 14.38 -20.29 8.34
N GLU A 175 14.89 -20.25 7.11
CA GLU A 175 15.86 -19.23 6.68
C GLU A 175 15.17 -17.94 6.25
N VAL A 176 14.06 -18.08 5.52
CA VAL A 176 13.28 -16.98 4.92
C VAL A 176 12.31 -16.39 5.94
N GLY A 177 11.97 -17.13 7.00
CA GLY A 177 11.00 -16.75 8.03
C GLY A 177 11.35 -15.46 8.75
N ALA A 178 12.64 -15.19 8.97
CA ALA A 178 13.11 -13.95 9.59
C ALA A 178 12.71 -12.69 8.79
N VAL A 179 12.52 -12.81 7.47
CA VAL A 179 12.04 -11.72 6.60
C VAL A 179 10.54 -11.82 6.38
N ALA A 180 10.03 -13.03 6.16
CA ALA A 180 8.63 -13.26 5.82
C ALA A 180 7.67 -12.91 6.96
N MET A 181 8.02 -13.21 8.21
CA MET A 181 7.20 -12.90 9.39
C MET A 181 6.95 -11.40 9.56
N PRO A 182 7.98 -10.53 9.70
CA PRO A 182 7.77 -9.10 9.86
C PRO A 182 7.10 -8.49 8.62
N LEU A 183 7.36 -9.00 7.41
CA LEU A 183 6.68 -8.53 6.21
C LEU A 183 5.17 -8.84 6.24
N LYS A 184 4.78 -10.06 6.64
CA LYS A 184 3.37 -10.44 6.78
C LYS A 184 2.67 -9.62 7.87
N GLU A 185 3.33 -9.41 9.00
CA GLU A 185 2.80 -8.56 10.06
C GLU A 185 2.62 -7.12 9.59
N ALA A 186 3.59 -6.56 8.87
CA ALA A 186 3.50 -5.21 8.30
C ALA A 186 2.30 -5.08 7.36
N LEU A 187 2.12 -6.02 6.44
CA LEU A 187 1.00 -6.01 5.50
C LEU A 187 -0.36 -6.22 6.20
N SER A 188 -0.41 -7.07 7.22
CA SER A 188 -1.63 -7.29 8.00
C SER A 188 -2.05 -6.03 8.77
N LEU A 189 -1.09 -5.35 9.39
CA LEU A 189 -1.33 -4.09 10.11
C LEU A 189 -1.72 -2.97 9.15
N LEU A 190 -1.07 -2.88 7.99
CA LEU A 190 -1.41 -1.92 6.95
C LEU A 190 -2.84 -2.15 6.42
N SER A 191 -3.17 -3.41 6.13
CA SER A 191 -4.52 -3.83 5.71
C SER A 191 -5.58 -3.42 6.74
N LYS A 192 -5.35 -3.70 8.03
CA LYS A 192 -6.25 -3.27 9.12
C LYS A 192 -6.39 -1.75 9.21
N SER A 193 -5.28 -1.01 9.18
CA SER A 193 -5.30 0.46 9.29
C SER A 193 -6.10 1.11 8.16
N SER A 194 -5.88 0.66 6.92
CA SER A 194 -6.53 1.19 5.73
C SER A 194 -8.02 0.86 5.69
N LEU A 195 -8.41 -0.35 6.09
CA LEU A 195 -9.82 -0.73 6.18
C LEU A 195 -10.59 0.11 7.21
N ILE A 196 -10.01 0.30 8.41
CA ILE A 196 -10.61 1.14 9.46
C ILE A 196 -10.83 2.56 8.94
N MET A 197 -9.83 3.15 8.28
CA MET A 197 -9.94 4.50 7.74
C MET A 197 -10.99 4.61 6.63
N ALA A 198 -11.06 3.61 5.74
CA ALA A 198 -12.08 3.57 4.71
C ALA A 198 -13.49 3.51 5.29
N ASP A 199 -13.73 2.64 6.26
CA ASP A 199 -15.05 2.48 6.88
C ASP A 199 -15.42 3.67 7.78
N TYR A 200 -14.43 4.33 8.37
CA TYR A 200 -14.61 5.60 9.08
C TYR A 200 -15.08 6.70 8.13
N LEU A 201 -14.40 6.88 7.00
CA LEU A 201 -14.74 7.89 6.00
C LEU A 201 -16.08 7.63 5.30
N ASP A 202 -16.48 6.36 5.16
CA ASP A 202 -17.80 5.97 4.67
C ASP A 202 -18.92 6.13 5.71
N GLY A 203 -18.59 6.54 6.95
CA GLY A 203 -19.54 6.69 8.04
C GLY A 203 -20.10 5.37 8.58
N LYS A 204 -19.47 4.24 8.26
CA LYS A 204 -19.87 2.91 8.74
C LYS A 204 -19.46 2.68 10.19
N LEU A 205 -18.39 3.33 10.62
CA LEU A 205 -17.96 3.35 12.02
C LEU A 205 -18.67 4.49 12.74
N SER A 206 -19.58 4.14 13.66
CA SER A 206 -20.28 5.12 14.49
C SER A 206 -19.31 5.92 15.36
N LEU A 207 -19.61 7.17 15.67
CA LEU A 207 -18.90 7.95 16.70
C LEU A 207 -19.66 7.98 18.03
N ALA A 208 -20.83 7.33 18.12
CA ALA A 208 -21.64 7.34 19.32
C ALA A 208 -20.97 6.49 20.42
N PRO A 209 -20.84 7.02 21.67
CA PRO A 209 -20.33 6.26 22.79
C PRO A 209 -21.11 4.93 23.00
N PRO A 210 -20.45 3.83 23.39
CA PRO A 210 -19.06 3.72 23.85
C PRO A 210 -18.15 3.23 22.71
N ASN A 211 -17.85 4.07 21.71
CA ASN A 211 -16.99 3.64 20.60
C ASN A 211 -15.52 4.06 20.81
N PRO A 212 -14.53 3.17 20.59
CA PRO A 212 -13.11 3.53 20.54
C PRO A 212 -12.77 4.60 19.50
N ASP A 213 -11.68 5.35 19.76
CA ASP A 213 -11.04 6.24 18.80
C ASP A 213 -10.48 5.44 17.61
N TRP A 214 -11.31 5.26 16.56
CA TRP A 214 -10.95 4.52 15.35
C TRP A 214 -9.81 5.17 14.58
N VAL A 215 -9.74 6.50 14.58
CA VAL A 215 -8.69 7.25 13.90
C VAL A 215 -7.37 7.01 14.61
N GLY A 216 -7.32 7.21 15.93
CA GLY A 216 -6.14 6.91 16.75
C GLY A 216 -5.66 5.47 16.58
N ARG A 217 -6.57 4.50 16.69
CA ARG A 217 -6.24 3.08 16.50
C ARG A 217 -5.71 2.77 15.09
N SER A 218 -6.30 3.36 14.05
CA SER A 218 -5.81 3.18 12.68
C SER A 218 -4.38 3.73 12.52
N GLN A 219 -4.09 4.87 13.16
CA GLN A 219 -2.77 5.48 13.14
C GLN A 219 -1.74 4.64 13.89
N GLU A 220 -2.12 4.03 15.02
CA GLU A 220 -1.26 3.08 15.75
C GLU A 220 -0.88 1.88 14.88
N TYR A 221 -1.86 1.24 14.22
CA TYR A 221 -1.59 0.14 13.30
C TYR A 221 -0.69 0.56 12.14
N PHE A 222 -0.89 1.76 11.61
CA PHE A 222 -0.05 2.28 10.54
C PHE A 222 1.41 2.48 11.00
N VAL A 223 1.64 3.09 12.17
CA VAL A 223 2.98 3.25 12.74
C VAL A 223 3.64 1.89 13.00
N GLN A 224 2.91 0.93 13.56
CA GLN A 224 3.42 -0.42 13.78
C GLN A 224 3.77 -1.12 12.46
N SER A 225 2.95 -0.95 11.40
CA SER A 225 3.23 -1.52 10.08
C SER A 225 4.56 -0.99 9.50
N GLN A 226 4.85 0.29 9.68
CA GLN A 226 6.12 0.88 9.23
C GLN A 226 7.31 0.32 10.00
N ALA A 227 7.17 0.11 11.31
CA ALA A 227 8.22 -0.48 12.14
C ALA A 227 8.53 -1.92 11.67
N ARG A 228 7.49 -2.73 11.47
CA ARG A 228 7.64 -4.10 10.94
C ARG A 228 8.22 -4.16 9.54
N LEU A 229 7.88 -3.21 8.67
CA LEU A 229 8.48 -3.13 7.34
C LEU A 229 9.99 -2.84 7.43
N LYS A 230 10.42 -1.95 8.33
CA LYS A 230 11.85 -1.67 8.56
C LYS A 230 12.59 -2.91 9.06
N GLU A 231 11.99 -3.68 9.98
CA GLU A 231 12.55 -4.96 10.43
C GLU A 231 12.70 -5.95 9.26
N ALA A 232 11.67 -6.07 8.41
CA ALA A 232 11.73 -6.91 7.22
C ALA A 232 12.85 -6.48 6.24
N GLN A 233 13.04 -5.17 6.04
CA GLN A 233 14.13 -4.63 5.22
C GLN A 233 15.51 -4.98 5.79
N GLN A 234 15.68 -4.85 7.10
CA GLN A 234 16.94 -5.21 7.79
C GLN A 234 17.22 -6.70 7.69
N ALA A 235 16.20 -7.54 7.92
CA ALA A 235 16.30 -8.99 7.80
C ALA A 235 16.65 -9.40 6.36
N LEU A 236 16.08 -8.72 5.36
CA LEU A 236 16.37 -8.98 3.94
C LEU A 236 17.82 -8.63 3.59
N ALA A 237 18.35 -7.53 4.13
CA ALA A 237 19.76 -7.18 3.97
C ALA A 237 20.69 -8.20 4.66
N ALA A 238 20.31 -8.73 5.81
CA ALA A 238 21.05 -9.80 6.49
C ALA A 238 21.03 -11.10 5.68
N LEU A 239 19.89 -11.48 5.11
CA LEU A 239 19.74 -12.67 4.28
C LEU A 239 20.59 -12.56 3.00
N ARG A 240 20.61 -11.40 2.36
CA ARG A 240 21.49 -11.13 1.20
C ARG A 240 22.97 -11.40 1.53
N LYS A 241 23.46 -10.91 2.67
CA LYS A 241 24.85 -11.14 3.12
C LYS A 241 25.15 -12.61 3.39
N LYS A 242 24.15 -13.41 3.78
CA LYS A 242 24.32 -14.87 3.96
C LYS A 242 24.45 -15.54 2.59
N ILE A 243 23.57 -15.22 1.64
CA ILE A 243 23.60 -15.77 0.27
C ILE A 243 24.92 -15.44 -0.43
N GLU A 244 25.49 -14.25 -0.22
CA GLU A 244 26.78 -13.85 -0.82
C GLU A 244 27.99 -14.58 -0.21
N LYS A 245 27.86 -15.18 0.98
CA LYS A 245 28.94 -15.90 1.68
C LYS A 245 28.90 -17.42 1.49
N SER A 246 27.76 -17.96 1.05
CA SER A 246 27.55 -19.39 0.76
C SER A 246 27.97 -19.71 -0.67
#